data_AF-A0A256Y0N0-F1
#
_entry.id   AF-A0A256Y0N0-F1
#
_cell.length_a   1.000
_cell.length_b   1.000
_cell.length_c   1.000
_cell.angle_alpha   90.00
_cell.angle_beta   90.00
_cell.angle_gamma   90.00
#
_symmetry.space_group_name_H-M   'P 1'
#
loop_
_entity.id
_entity.type
_entity.pdbx_description
1 polymer ?
#
loop_
_entity_poly.entity_id
_entity_poly.type
_entity_poly.pdbx_seq_one_letter_code
_entity_poly.pdbx_strand_id
1 'polypeptide(L)'
;MPMGLDVMSALGSIKADEIIARKNISGFCDYDIKNQEMKTLVNSYDTTKWTENLYNSWLWMIQPIIKEKPNGYPNWMRTDIWKNKDLITALSSWAQLRHDTILYVKQSYTRAMMIGTTSVDTMEAKYYGYVEPNPELFARAKFITEFLIKGLEEQDCMTDDIKYALEQSKNMMARLQEISQKELEGKALTEDDYNYIKNIDARFNNIIEKLASALTIETNKKPSGFVETRKKLEGKDDAFKTTIIADVHTETNTKKVLEVGTGKIDWVLVAHKSKDGRVGIAVGPVFSYYEFPWPMDDRLTDEKWRNKIIKEQKKFNDF
;
A
#
# COMPACT_ATOMS: atom_id res chain seq x y z
N MET A 1 -13.58 20.86 1.32
CA MET A 1 -12.53 20.11 2.05
C MET A 1 -11.60 19.51 1.01
N PRO A 2 -10.28 19.61 1.15
CA PRO A 2 -9.33 18.99 0.24
C PRO A 2 -9.37 17.46 0.38
N MET A 3 -9.42 16.76 -0.75
CA MET A 3 -9.58 15.30 -0.85
C MET A 3 -8.27 14.59 -1.20
N GLY A 4 -8.24 13.26 -1.04
CA GLY A 4 -7.19 12.44 -1.64
C GLY A 4 -7.19 12.52 -3.16
N LEU A 5 -8.37 12.68 -3.77
CA LEU A 5 -8.50 12.97 -5.21
C LEU A 5 -7.75 14.26 -5.61
N ASP A 6 -7.78 15.31 -4.78
CA ASP A 6 -7.04 16.56 -5.07
C ASP A 6 -5.53 16.35 -4.99
N VAL A 7 -5.07 15.49 -4.06
CA VAL A 7 -3.64 15.08 -3.97
C VAL A 7 -3.22 14.30 -5.22
N MET A 8 -4.03 13.34 -5.68
CA MET A 8 -3.73 12.55 -6.89
C MET A 8 -3.82 13.41 -8.16
N SER A 9 -4.73 14.38 -8.19
CA SER A 9 -4.84 15.42 -9.23
C SER A 9 -3.56 16.27 -9.29
N ALA A 10 -3.09 16.78 -8.15
CA ALA A 10 -1.84 17.54 -8.03
C ALA A 10 -0.60 16.72 -8.44
N LEU A 11 -0.58 15.41 -8.13
CA LEU A 11 0.48 14.48 -8.54
C LEU A 11 0.44 14.09 -10.05
N GLY A 12 -0.58 14.52 -10.79
CA GLY A 12 -0.70 14.35 -12.24
C GLY A 12 -1.69 13.27 -12.72
N SER A 13 -2.61 12.82 -11.88
CA SER A 13 -3.61 11.82 -12.28
C SER A 13 -4.78 12.43 -13.07
N ILE A 14 -4.78 12.23 -14.38
CA ILE A 14 -5.91 12.53 -15.27
C ILE A 14 -7.20 11.83 -14.78
N LYS A 15 -7.09 10.62 -14.21
CA LYS A 15 -8.26 9.88 -13.72
C LYS A 15 -8.86 10.49 -12.45
N ALA A 16 -8.06 11.17 -11.62
CA ALA A 16 -8.59 11.96 -10.51
C ALA A 16 -9.35 13.19 -11.02
N ASP A 17 -8.79 13.91 -12.01
CA ASP A 17 -9.44 15.08 -12.64
C ASP A 17 -10.82 14.74 -13.23
N GLU A 18 -10.92 13.64 -13.96
CA GLU A 18 -12.22 13.13 -14.46
C GLU A 18 -13.26 12.94 -13.35
N ILE A 19 -12.84 12.41 -12.19
CA ILE A 19 -13.74 12.06 -11.09
C ILE A 19 -14.14 13.31 -10.31
N ILE A 20 -13.21 14.26 -10.11
CA ILE A 20 -13.47 15.58 -9.53
C ILE A 20 -14.53 16.32 -10.35
N ALA A 21 -14.33 16.40 -11.68
CA ALA A 21 -15.26 17.05 -12.60
C ALA A 21 -16.62 16.34 -12.62
N ARG A 22 -16.65 15.00 -12.71
CA ARG A 22 -17.89 14.20 -12.72
C ARG A 22 -18.70 14.31 -11.42
N LYS A 23 -18.03 14.47 -10.28
CA LYS A 23 -18.67 14.71 -8.97
C LYS A 23 -19.08 16.19 -8.77
N ASN A 24 -18.82 17.09 -9.74
CA ASN A 24 -19.05 18.53 -9.66
C ASN A 24 -18.37 19.21 -8.44
N ILE A 25 -17.19 18.74 -8.06
CA ILE A 25 -16.49 19.25 -6.86
C ILE A 25 -15.76 20.58 -7.13
N SER A 26 -15.56 20.93 -8.41
CA SER A 26 -15.19 22.28 -8.85
C SER A 26 -16.26 23.35 -8.61
N GLY A 27 -17.44 22.99 -8.07
CA GLY A 27 -18.49 23.94 -7.68
C GLY A 27 -18.15 24.86 -6.49
N PHE A 28 -16.97 24.75 -5.89
CA PHE A 28 -16.47 25.71 -4.87
C PHE A 28 -15.74 26.88 -5.53
N CYS A 29 -15.94 28.10 -5.02
CA CYS A 29 -15.26 29.30 -5.51
C CYS A 29 -13.73 29.13 -5.54
N ASP A 30 -13.11 29.55 -6.64
CA ASP A 30 -11.67 29.49 -6.93
C ASP A 30 -11.02 28.09 -6.82
N TYR A 31 -11.79 27.00 -6.72
CA TYR A 31 -11.24 25.65 -6.60
C TYR A 31 -10.34 25.28 -7.78
N ASP A 32 -10.77 25.54 -9.02
CA ASP A 32 -9.99 25.20 -10.22
C ASP A 32 -8.67 25.98 -10.26
N ILE A 33 -8.66 27.24 -9.79
CA ILE A 33 -7.46 28.07 -9.65
C ILE A 33 -6.51 27.44 -8.62
N LYS A 34 -7.03 27.07 -7.44
CA LYS A 34 -6.24 26.45 -6.36
C LYS A 34 -5.71 25.07 -6.72
N ASN A 35 -6.47 24.27 -7.48
CA ASN A 35 -5.98 22.99 -8.00
C ASN A 35 -4.87 23.21 -9.05
N GLN A 36 -5.00 24.23 -9.92
CA GLN A 36 -3.94 24.58 -10.88
C GLN A 36 -2.66 25.07 -10.15
N GLU A 37 -2.79 25.94 -9.15
CA GLU A 37 -1.67 26.37 -8.29
C GLU A 37 -0.95 25.16 -7.65
N MET A 38 -1.71 24.20 -7.09
CA MET A 38 -1.15 22.99 -6.50
C MET A 38 -0.45 22.09 -7.53
N LYS A 39 -1.02 21.90 -8.72
CA LYS A 39 -0.36 21.19 -9.84
C LYS A 39 0.93 21.89 -10.25
N THR A 40 0.92 23.22 -10.36
CA THR A 40 2.10 24.01 -10.74
C THR A 40 3.20 23.91 -9.68
N LEU A 41 2.85 23.96 -8.39
CA LEU A 41 3.78 23.75 -7.27
C LEU A 41 4.38 22.33 -7.28
N VAL A 42 3.56 21.29 -7.41
CA VAL A 42 4.02 19.89 -7.40
C VAL A 42 4.88 19.57 -8.64
N ASN A 43 4.57 20.17 -9.80
CA ASN A 43 5.40 20.06 -10.99
C ASN A 43 6.73 20.84 -10.91
N SER A 44 6.88 21.77 -9.96
CA SER A 44 8.16 22.48 -9.73
C SER A 44 9.08 21.77 -8.71
N TYR A 45 8.71 20.59 -8.21
CA TYR A 45 9.54 19.84 -7.26
C TYR A 45 10.62 19.05 -8.02
N ASP A 46 11.89 19.39 -7.75
CA ASP A 46 13.05 18.64 -8.20
C ASP A 46 13.31 17.39 -7.34
N THR A 47 14.34 16.62 -7.68
CA THR A 47 14.74 15.45 -6.87
C THR A 47 15.01 15.85 -5.42
N THR A 48 15.70 16.96 -5.18
CA THR A 48 16.03 17.44 -3.82
C THR A 48 14.78 17.65 -2.98
N LYS A 49 13.73 18.27 -3.55
CA LYS A 49 12.48 18.54 -2.85
C LYS A 49 11.63 17.29 -2.66
N TRP A 50 11.66 16.35 -3.60
CA TRP A 50 11.02 15.04 -3.42
C TRP A 50 11.71 14.19 -2.35
N THR A 51 13.04 14.24 -2.24
CA THR A 51 13.81 13.46 -1.26
C THR A 51 14.14 14.24 0.01
N GLU A 52 13.49 15.38 0.24
CA GLU A 52 13.66 16.23 1.43
C GLU A 52 13.24 15.51 2.73
N ASN A 53 12.24 14.64 2.65
CA ASN A 53 11.73 13.86 3.76
C ASN A 53 10.98 12.61 3.26
N LEU A 54 10.68 11.69 4.19
CA LEU A 54 10.01 10.42 3.88
C LEU A 54 8.58 10.58 3.31
N TYR A 55 7.83 11.59 3.75
CA TYR A 55 6.45 11.83 3.27
C TYR A 55 6.44 12.30 1.81
N ASN A 56 7.27 13.30 1.46
CA ASN A 56 7.47 13.74 0.07
C ASN A 56 7.94 12.55 -0.79
N SER A 57 8.90 11.76 -0.29
CA SER A 57 9.43 10.61 -1.00
C SER A 57 8.34 9.56 -1.26
N TRP A 58 7.47 9.29 -0.29
CA TRP A 58 6.36 8.33 -0.45
C TRP A 58 5.34 8.78 -1.52
N LEU A 59 4.98 10.07 -1.53
CA LEU A 59 4.15 10.65 -2.60
C LEU A 59 4.83 10.53 -3.98
N TRP A 60 6.15 10.73 -4.03
CA TRP A 60 6.95 10.52 -5.25
C TRP A 60 6.96 9.05 -5.68
N MET A 61 7.04 8.09 -4.76
CA MET A 61 7.01 6.66 -5.07
C MET A 61 5.70 6.20 -5.70
N ILE A 62 4.55 6.71 -5.26
CA ILE A 62 3.24 6.31 -5.83
C ILE A 62 2.92 7.02 -7.15
N GLN A 63 3.59 8.15 -7.45
CA GLN A 63 3.35 8.95 -8.66
C GLN A 63 3.42 8.18 -10.01
N PRO A 64 4.31 7.20 -10.23
CA PRO A 64 4.35 6.43 -11.49
C PRO A 64 3.13 5.52 -11.70
N ILE A 65 2.43 5.14 -10.62
CA ILE A 65 1.23 4.28 -10.68
C ILE A 65 0.12 5.02 -11.42
N ILE A 66 -0.16 6.27 -11.00
CA ILE A 66 -1.30 7.09 -11.44
C ILE A 66 -1.11 7.83 -12.78
N LYS A 67 0.08 7.73 -13.40
CA LYS A 67 0.35 8.26 -14.75
C LYS A 67 -0.16 7.29 -15.81
N GLU A 68 -0.76 7.82 -16.88
CA GLU A 68 -1.27 6.99 -17.98
C GLU A 68 -0.14 6.21 -18.66
N LYS A 69 -0.39 4.92 -18.90
CA LYS A 69 0.61 4.00 -19.46
C LYS A 69 0.63 4.11 -21.00
N PRO A 70 1.77 4.49 -21.63
CA PRO A 70 1.85 4.69 -23.07
C PRO A 70 1.81 3.37 -23.87
N ASN A 71 1.73 3.49 -25.20
CA ASN A 71 1.93 2.34 -26.10
C ASN A 71 3.25 1.62 -25.77
N GLY A 72 3.19 0.29 -25.67
CA GLY A 72 4.27 -0.56 -25.14
C GLY A 72 3.85 -1.27 -23.86
N TYR A 73 3.06 -0.64 -23.00
CA TYR A 73 2.48 -1.30 -21.83
C TYR A 73 1.32 -2.25 -22.21
N PRO A 74 1.09 -3.32 -21.40
CA PRO A 74 0.01 -4.28 -21.64
C PRO A 74 -1.35 -3.61 -21.83
N ASN A 75 -2.17 -4.13 -22.75
CA ASN A 75 -3.45 -3.50 -23.13
C ASN A 75 -4.40 -3.31 -21.93
N TRP A 76 -4.41 -4.24 -20.97
CA TRP A 76 -5.24 -4.11 -19.77
C TRP A 76 -4.82 -2.92 -18.89
N MET A 77 -3.53 -2.63 -18.73
CA MET A 77 -3.04 -1.45 -17.99
C MET A 77 -3.48 -0.11 -18.57
N ARG A 78 -3.89 -0.10 -19.84
CA ARG A 78 -4.31 1.10 -20.57
C ARG A 78 -5.84 1.27 -20.56
N THR A 79 -6.57 0.35 -19.94
CA THR A 79 -8.03 0.44 -19.76
C THR A 79 -8.39 1.34 -18.58
N ASP A 80 -9.57 1.97 -18.66
CA ASP A 80 -10.12 2.78 -17.58
C ASP A 80 -10.37 2.00 -16.28
N ILE A 81 -10.64 0.69 -16.37
CA ILE A 81 -10.74 -0.19 -15.19
C ILE A 81 -9.39 -0.25 -14.47
N TRP A 82 -8.29 -0.35 -15.22
CA TRP A 82 -6.96 -0.35 -14.62
C TRP A 82 -6.55 1.02 -14.08
N LYS A 83 -6.86 2.11 -14.80
CA LYS A 83 -6.66 3.48 -14.27
C LYS A 83 -7.40 3.70 -12.94
N ASN A 84 -8.60 3.13 -12.80
CA ASN A 84 -9.34 3.16 -11.53
C ASN A 84 -8.64 2.32 -10.44
N LYS A 85 -8.19 1.09 -10.73
CA LYS A 85 -7.38 0.27 -9.81
C LYS A 85 -6.13 1.02 -9.36
N ASP A 86 -5.40 1.64 -10.29
CA ASP A 86 -4.14 2.33 -10.03
C ASP A 86 -4.35 3.59 -9.18
N LEU A 87 -5.42 4.34 -9.44
CA LEU A 87 -5.87 5.45 -8.60
C LEU A 87 -6.28 4.97 -7.19
N ILE A 88 -7.06 3.89 -7.07
CA ILE A 88 -7.42 3.28 -5.78
C ILE A 88 -6.19 2.79 -5.01
N THR A 89 -5.19 2.25 -5.71
CA THR A 89 -3.92 1.80 -5.11
C THR A 89 -3.16 2.97 -4.49
N ALA A 90 -3.03 4.08 -5.22
CA ALA A 90 -2.35 5.28 -4.73
C ALA A 90 -3.13 6.00 -3.62
N LEU A 91 -4.47 6.09 -3.72
CA LEU A 91 -5.34 6.63 -2.67
C LEU A 91 -5.28 5.80 -1.38
N SER A 92 -5.26 4.46 -1.49
CA SER A 92 -5.11 3.55 -0.34
C SER A 92 -3.75 3.69 0.32
N SER A 93 -2.68 3.80 -0.46
CA SER A 93 -1.32 4.04 0.05
C SER A 93 -1.19 5.42 0.71
N TRP A 94 -1.88 6.44 0.19
CA TRP A 94 -1.95 7.76 0.82
C TRP A 94 -2.77 7.74 2.12
N ALA A 95 -3.89 7.00 2.19
CA ALA A 95 -4.65 6.83 3.43
C ALA A 95 -3.81 6.15 4.53
N GLN A 96 -3.01 5.13 4.18
CA GLN A 96 -2.06 4.50 5.10
C GLN A 96 -0.97 5.47 5.56
N LEU A 97 -0.33 6.17 4.63
CA LEU A 97 0.64 7.23 4.96
C LEU A 97 0.03 8.30 5.89
N ARG A 98 -1.24 8.69 5.69
CA ARG A 98 -1.92 9.66 6.55
C ARG A 98 -2.25 9.08 7.93
N HIS A 99 -2.80 7.88 8.02
CA HIS A 99 -3.06 7.19 9.28
C HIS A 99 -1.78 7.08 10.13
N ASP A 100 -0.71 6.53 9.54
CA ASP A 100 0.55 6.25 10.23
C ASP A 100 1.34 7.52 10.62
N THR A 101 1.03 8.67 10.01
CA THR A 101 1.62 9.97 10.37
C THR A 101 0.76 10.83 11.30
N ILE A 102 -0.48 10.42 11.61
CA ILE A 102 -1.43 11.26 12.38
C ILE A 102 -1.32 11.08 13.90
N LEU A 103 -1.14 9.86 14.45
CA LEU A 103 -0.69 9.60 15.84
C LEU A 103 -0.53 8.09 16.14
N TYR A 104 -0.04 7.74 17.34
CA TYR A 104 0.30 6.37 17.79
C TYR A 104 -0.39 6.03 19.14
N VAL A 105 -0.54 4.73 19.49
CA VAL A 105 -1.07 4.18 20.79
C VAL A 105 -2.61 4.32 20.98
N LYS A 106 -3.45 3.31 21.30
CA LYS A 106 -3.36 1.84 21.60
C LYS A 106 -4.75 1.16 21.33
N GLN A 107 -5.23 -0.01 21.81
CA GLN A 107 -4.89 -0.90 22.96
C GLN A 107 -5.03 -2.43 22.68
N SER A 108 -6.12 -3.12 23.09
CA SER A 108 -6.15 -4.60 23.16
C SER A 108 -7.54 -5.26 23.33
N TYR A 109 -7.80 -6.35 22.60
CA TYR A 109 -8.81 -7.39 22.92
C TYR A 109 -8.35 -8.80 22.42
N THR A 110 -9.04 -9.86 22.84
CA THR A 110 -8.62 -11.27 22.69
C THR A 110 -9.19 -11.97 21.44
N ARG A 111 -8.46 -12.96 20.89
CA ARG A 111 -8.82 -13.75 19.69
C ARG A 111 -9.02 -15.25 20.03
N ALA A 112 -9.80 -15.96 19.20
CA ALA A 112 -9.93 -17.43 19.26
C ALA A 112 -9.58 -18.11 17.91
N MET A 113 -8.62 -19.05 17.99
CA MET A 113 -8.41 -20.28 17.21
C MET A 113 -8.25 -20.29 15.67
N MET A 114 -7.67 -21.42 15.22
CA MET A 114 -7.25 -21.71 13.84
C MET A 114 -8.25 -22.61 13.09
N ILE A 115 -8.08 -22.67 11.77
CA ILE A 115 -8.38 -23.87 10.97
C ILE A 115 -7.08 -24.27 10.27
N GLY A 116 -6.67 -25.53 10.44
CA GLY A 116 -5.58 -26.12 9.66
C GLY A 116 -6.14 -26.87 8.45
N THR A 117 -5.42 -26.89 7.35
CA THR A 117 -5.79 -27.61 6.12
C THR A 117 -4.76 -28.68 5.80
N THR A 118 -5.22 -29.92 5.64
CA THR A 118 -4.41 -31.06 5.20
C THR A 118 -4.01 -30.93 3.74
N SER A 119 -2.76 -31.25 3.43
CA SER A 119 -2.23 -31.31 2.07
C SER A 119 -2.91 -32.41 1.24
N VAL A 120 -3.33 -32.06 0.02
CA VAL A 120 -3.65 -33.01 -1.05
C VAL A 120 -2.60 -32.80 -2.13
N ASP A 121 -1.85 -33.84 -2.49
CA ASP A 121 -0.95 -33.78 -3.63
C ASP A 121 -1.75 -33.62 -4.93
N THR A 122 -1.51 -32.50 -5.62
CA THR A 122 -2.05 -32.22 -6.94
C THR A 122 -0.89 -32.09 -7.93
N MET A 123 -1.06 -32.67 -9.12
CA MET A 123 -0.05 -32.66 -10.19
C MET A 123 0.57 -31.26 -10.39
N GLU A 124 1.90 -31.20 -10.58
CA GLU A 124 2.65 -29.94 -10.64
C GLU A 124 2.24 -29.03 -11.81
N ALA A 125 1.18 -28.24 -11.60
CA ALA A 125 0.91 -27.05 -12.37
C ALA A 125 2.04 -26.05 -12.09
N LYS A 126 3.02 -25.97 -13.00
CA LYS A 126 4.15 -25.05 -12.87
C LYS A 126 3.64 -23.64 -12.56
N TYR A 127 4.19 -23.05 -11.50
CA TYR A 127 3.70 -21.80 -10.94
C TYR A 127 4.12 -20.60 -11.80
N TYR A 128 3.18 -20.10 -12.61
CA TYR A 128 3.33 -18.88 -13.39
C TYR A 128 2.90 -17.67 -12.56
N GLY A 129 3.69 -17.33 -11.54
CA GLY A 129 3.57 -16.06 -10.84
C GLY A 129 3.85 -14.88 -11.78
N TYR A 130 3.17 -13.76 -11.56
CA TYR A 130 3.28 -12.55 -12.38
C TYR A 130 3.54 -11.33 -11.49
N VAL A 131 4.44 -10.44 -11.92
CA VAL A 131 4.70 -9.15 -11.26
C VAL A 131 4.14 -8.03 -12.13
N GLU A 132 3.33 -7.16 -11.53
CA GLU A 132 2.77 -6.02 -12.25
C GLU A 132 3.88 -5.12 -12.81
N PRO A 133 3.88 -4.79 -14.12
CA PRO A 133 5.05 -4.20 -14.77
C PRO A 133 5.14 -2.67 -14.53
N ASN A 134 5.37 -2.26 -13.28
CA ASN A 134 5.70 -0.90 -12.87
C ASN A 134 7.16 -0.82 -12.35
N PRO A 135 8.19 -0.91 -13.22
CA PRO A 135 9.58 -0.98 -12.76
C PRO A 135 10.02 0.32 -12.05
N GLU A 136 9.44 1.46 -12.43
CA GLU A 136 9.69 2.76 -11.80
C GLU A 136 9.17 2.82 -10.34
N LEU A 137 8.04 2.16 -10.02
CA LEU A 137 7.52 2.07 -8.66
C LEU A 137 8.53 1.34 -7.76
N PHE A 138 8.97 0.17 -8.18
CA PHE A 138 9.93 -0.64 -7.43
C PHE A 138 11.30 0.05 -7.29
N ALA A 139 11.74 0.78 -8.32
CA ALA A 139 12.95 1.61 -8.25
C ALA A 139 12.83 2.73 -7.19
N ARG A 140 11.69 3.43 -7.13
CA ARG A 140 11.45 4.48 -6.12
C ARG A 140 11.29 3.88 -4.71
N ALA A 141 10.62 2.73 -4.57
CA ALA A 141 10.50 2.02 -3.29
C ALA A 141 11.85 1.52 -2.75
N LYS A 142 12.72 1.00 -3.63
CA LYS A 142 14.11 0.65 -3.31
C LYS A 142 14.87 1.87 -2.79
N PHE A 143 14.83 2.99 -3.52
CA PHE A 143 15.48 4.23 -3.12
C PHE A 143 15.01 4.74 -1.75
N ILE A 144 13.70 4.70 -1.47
CA ILE A 144 13.15 5.10 -0.17
C ILE A 144 13.66 4.21 0.95
N THR A 145 13.79 2.91 0.70
CA THR A 145 14.34 1.98 1.69
C THR A 145 15.82 2.29 1.95
N GLU A 146 16.61 2.62 0.91
CA GLU A 146 18.01 3.06 1.03
C GLU A 146 18.13 4.38 1.81
N PHE A 147 17.25 5.35 1.53
CA PHE A 147 17.16 6.63 2.24
C PHE A 147 16.79 6.45 3.73
N LEU A 148 15.84 5.56 4.03
CA LEU A 148 15.43 5.23 5.40
C LEU A 148 16.54 4.52 6.17
N ILE A 149 17.23 3.53 5.57
CA ILE A 149 18.39 2.87 6.20
C ILE A 149 19.43 3.92 6.58
N LYS A 150 19.83 4.76 5.62
CA LYS A 150 20.82 5.82 5.86
C LYS A 150 20.38 6.77 6.99
N GLY A 151 19.13 7.22 6.97
CA GLY A 151 18.60 8.12 7.99
C GLY A 151 18.58 7.51 9.40
N LEU A 152 18.32 6.20 9.52
CA LEU A 152 18.35 5.49 10.81
C LEU A 152 19.79 5.20 11.29
N GLU A 153 20.74 5.01 10.36
CA GLU A 153 22.18 4.92 10.67
C GLU A 153 22.73 6.27 11.17
N GLU A 154 22.38 7.38 10.52
CA GLU A 154 22.79 8.74 10.93
C GLU A 154 22.16 9.20 12.26
N GLN A 155 21.21 8.44 12.82
CA GLN A 155 20.54 8.71 14.10
C GLN A 155 20.82 7.65 15.20
N ASP A 156 21.72 6.68 14.94
CA ASP A 156 22.13 5.61 15.87
C ASP A 156 20.95 4.86 16.53
N CYS A 157 19.85 4.69 15.79
CA CYS A 157 18.57 4.20 16.33
C CYS A 157 18.12 2.85 15.76
N MET A 158 19.01 2.15 15.05
CA MET A 158 18.71 0.92 14.31
C MET A 158 19.33 -0.33 14.96
N THR A 159 18.50 -1.34 15.22
CA THR A 159 18.98 -2.66 15.66
C THR A 159 19.36 -3.55 14.47
N ASP A 160 20.16 -4.60 14.69
CA ASP A 160 20.52 -5.58 13.65
C ASP A 160 19.29 -6.21 12.97
N ASP A 161 18.22 -6.47 13.73
CA ASP A 161 16.95 -6.99 13.19
C ASP A 161 16.28 -6.00 12.24
N ILE A 162 16.24 -4.71 12.59
CA ILE A 162 15.68 -3.64 11.74
C ILE A 162 16.56 -3.45 10.50
N LYS A 163 17.89 -3.38 10.68
CA LYS A 163 18.85 -3.24 9.58
C LYS A 163 18.71 -4.39 8.58
N TYR A 164 18.64 -5.63 9.08
CA TYR A 164 18.40 -6.81 8.26
C TYR A 164 17.07 -6.72 7.51
N ALA A 165 15.98 -6.34 8.18
CA ALA A 165 14.66 -6.26 7.57
C ALA A 165 14.59 -5.21 6.45
N LEU A 166 15.16 -4.01 6.67
CA LEU A 166 15.21 -2.95 5.67
C LEU A 166 16.13 -3.33 4.49
N GLU A 167 17.26 -3.97 4.75
CA GLU A 167 18.11 -4.55 3.71
C GLU A 167 17.34 -5.59 2.87
N GLN A 168 16.57 -6.49 3.49
CA GLN A 168 15.72 -7.44 2.75
C GLN A 168 14.60 -6.74 1.97
N SER A 169 13.96 -5.69 2.51
CA SER A 169 12.99 -4.87 1.78
C SER A 169 13.59 -4.21 0.54
N LYS A 170 14.77 -3.58 0.67
CA LYS A 170 15.52 -2.99 -0.45
C LYS A 170 15.82 -4.03 -1.53
N ASN A 171 16.30 -5.20 -1.13
CA ASN A 171 16.64 -6.29 -2.04
C ASN A 171 15.39 -6.91 -2.70
N MET A 172 14.25 -6.92 -2.00
CA MET A 172 12.96 -7.30 -2.58
C MET A 172 12.49 -6.31 -3.64
N MET A 173 12.54 -5.00 -3.36
CA MET A 173 12.19 -3.98 -4.36
C MET A 173 13.13 -4.04 -5.58
N ALA A 174 14.43 -4.29 -5.39
CA ALA A 174 15.36 -4.51 -6.50
C ALA A 174 14.98 -5.73 -7.38
N ARG A 175 14.68 -6.88 -6.77
CA ARG A 175 14.26 -8.09 -7.53
C ARG A 175 12.91 -7.92 -8.21
N LEU A 176 11.96 -7.22 -7.59
CA LEU A 176 10.68 -6.89 -8.22
C LEU A 176 10.85 -5.91 -9.39
N GLN A 177 11.75 -4.93 -9.29
CA GLN A 177 12.12 -4.04 -10.41
C GLN A 177 12.67 -4.85 -11.59
N GLU A 178 13.61 -5.78 -11.36
CA GLU A 178 14.18 -6.64 -12.41
C GLU A 178 13.13 -7.51 -13.12
N ILE A 179 12.26 -8.17 -12.34
CA ILE A 179 11.20 -9.04 -12.88
C ILE A 179 10.16 -8.19 -13.63
N SER A 180 9.74 -7.07 -13.04
CA SER A 180 8.84 -6.09 -13.66
C SER A 180 9.38 -5.53 -14.97
N GLN A 181 10.69 -5.30 -15.08
CA GLN A 181 11.33 -4.84 -16.32
C GLN A 181 11.33 -5.96 -17.37
N LYS A 182 11.66 -7.20 -16.98
CA LYS A 182 11.61 -8.37 -17.88
C LYS A 182 10.20 -8.57 -18.45
N GLU A 183 9.17 -8.48 -17.62
CA GLU A 183 7.77 -8.60 -18.05
C GLU A 183 7.36 -7.48 -19.02
N LEU A 184 7.72 -6.23 -18.71
CA LEU A 184 7.41 -5.08 -19.59
C LEU A 184 8.13 -5.15 -20.95
N GLU A 185 9.38 -5.61 -20.96
CA GLU A 185 10.18 -5.81 -22.18
C GLU A 185 9.81 -7.07 -22.97
N GLY A 186 8.92 -7.91 -22.43
CA GLY A 186 8.64 -9.22 -23.01
C GLY A 186 9.88 -10.12 -23.06
N LYS A 187 10.73 -10.12 -22.02
CA LYS A 187 11.83 -11.07 -21.78
C LYS A 187 11.36 -12.23 -20.91
N ALA A 188 11.93 -13.42 -21.11
CA ALA A 188 11.50 -14.61 -20.38
C ALA A 188 12.05 -14.59 -18.95
N LEU A 189 11.19 -14.89 -17.97
CA LEU A 189 11.60 -15.12 -16.59
C LEU A 189 12.37 -16.44 -16.47
N THR A 190 13.42 -16.45 -15.64
CA THR A 190 14.20 -17.66 -15.33
C THR A 190 13.50 -18.51 -14.26
N GLU A 191 13.99 -19.73 -14.02
CA GLU A 191 13.49 -20.54 -12.90
C GLU A 191 13.72 -19.85 -11.55
N ASP A 192 14.82 -19.09 -11.42
CA ASP A 192 15.11 -18.29 -10.22
C ASP A 192 14.15 -17.12 -10.04
N ASP A 193 13.65 -16.52 -11.14
CA ASP A 193 12.60 -15.50 -11.07
C ASP A 193 11.26 -16.12 -10.63
N TYR A 194 10.85 -17.25 -11.21
CA TYR A 194 9.62 -17.95 -10.78
C TYR A 194 9.71 -18.45 -9.33
N ASN A 195 10.85 -19.02 -8.93
CA ASN A 195 11.11 -19.41 -7.54
C ASN A 195 11.18 -18.21 -6.59
N TYR A 196 11.62 -17.04 -7.06
CA TYR A 196 11.57 -15.82 -6.27
C TYR A 196 10.13 -15.39 -5.99
N ILE A 197 9.28 -15.35 -7.03
CA ILE A 197 7.84 -15.00 -6.90
C ILE A 197 7.11 -16.03 -6.04
N LYS A 198 7.36 -17.34 -6.25
CA LYS A 198 6.73 -18.44 -5.49
C LYS A 198 6.95 -18.37 -3.97
N ASN A 199 8.05 -17.75 -3.54
CA ASN A 199 8.44 -17.64 -2.11
C ASN A 199 8.40 -16.18 -1.61
N ILE A 200 7.67 -15.28 -2.29
CA ILE A 200 7.61 -13.86 -1.91
C ILE A 200 6.90 -13.66 -0.56
N ASP A 201 5.93 -14.51 -0.24
CA ASP A 201 5.19 -14.55 1.01
C ASP A 201 6.11 -14.87 2.20
N ALA A 202 6.94 -15.92 2.10
CA ALA A 202 7.87 -16.32 3.14
C ALA A 202 8.93 -15.23 3.39
N ARG A 203 9.39 -14.55 2.32
CA ARG A 203 10.29 -13.40 2.41
C ARG A 203 9.64 -12.19 3.07
N PHE A 204 8.40 -11.88 2.70
CA PHE A 204 7.65 -10.76 3.28
C PHE A 204 7.32 -11.00 4.75
N ASN A 205 6.87 -12.20 5.11
CA ASN A 205 6.64 -12.60 6.50
C ASN A 205 7.91 -12.46 7.35
N ASN A 206 9.08 -12.86 6.83
CA ASN A 206 10.35 -12.71 7.55
C ASN A 206 10.74 -11.24 7.78
N ILE A 207 10.59 -10.37 6.77
CA ILE A 207 10.77 -8.91 6.90
C ILE A 207 9.84 -8.37 8.00
N ILE A 208 8.56 -8.73 7.94
CA ILE A 208 7.52 -8.26 8.87
C ILE A 208 7.77 -8.74 10.30
N GLU A 209 8.21 -9.99 10.51
CA GLU A 209 8.60 -10.50 11.83
C GLU A 209 9.82 -9.79 12.42
N LYS A 210 10.77 -9.39 11.58
CA LYS A 210 11.97 -8.65 11.98
C LYS A 210 11.68 -7.18 12.28
N LEU A 211 10.89 -6.49 11.45
CA LEU A 211 10.38 -5.14 11.77
C LEU A 211 9.56 -5.14 13.07
N ALA A 212 8.74 -6.16 13.28
CA ALA A 212 7.96 -6.30 14.51
C ALA A 212 8.82 -6.52 15.77
N SER A 213 10.10 -6.91 15.66
CA SER A 213 10.96 -7.06 16.85
C SER A 213 11.37 -5.70 17.45
N ALA A 214 11.36 -4.63 16.66
CA ALA A 214 11.47 -3.25 17.14
C ALA A 214 10.38 -2.88 18.16
N LEU A 215 9.21 -3.52 18.06
CA LEU A 215 8.06 -3.33 18.94
C LEU A 215 8.05 -4.33 20.12
N THR A 216 9.12 -5.10 20.34
CA THR A 216 9.22 -6.08 21.44
C THR A 216 10.13 -5.63 22.57
N ILE A 217 9.54 -5.43 23.75
CA ILE A 217 10.29 -5.29 25.01
C ILE A 217 10.58 -6.68 25.56
N GLU A 218 11.85 -7.08 25.56
CA GLU A 218 12.31 -8.33 26.21
C GLU A 218 12.25 -8.20 27.74
N THR A 219 11.12 -8.57 28.34
CA THR A 219 11.05 -8.70 29.80
C THR A 219 11.61 -10.06 30.25
N ASN A 220 12.65 -10.01 31.10
CA ASN A 220 13.35 -11.14 31.74
C ASN A 220 14.40 -11.89 30.90
N LYS A 221 15.57 -11.29 30.70
CA LYS A 221 16.83 -12.06 30.60
C LYS A 221 17.26 -12.54 31.99
N LYS A 222 16.96 -13.80 32.32
CA LYS A 222 17.64 -14.54 33.41
C LYS A 222 18.66 -15.53 32.81
N PRO A 223 19.82 -15.75 33.46
CA PRO A 223 20.80 -16.74 33.00
C PRO A 223 20.30 -18.17 33.21
N SER A 224 20.66 -19.05 32.26
CA SER A 224 20.38 -20.50 32.20
C SER A 224 18.92 -20.95 32.33
N GLY A 225 18.36 -21.44 31.22
CA GLY A 225 17.08 -22.15 31.15
C GLY A 225 16.54 -22.16 29.72
N PHE A 226 15.68 -23.13 29.37
CA PHE A 226 14.87 -23.05 28.15
C PHE A 226 13.78 -22.00 28.38
N VAL A 227 14.07 -20.75 28.02
CA VAL A 227 13.09 -19.66 28.07
C VAL A 227 12.21 -19.74 26.83
N GLU A 228 10.92 -20.03 27.03
CA GLU A 228 9.90 -19.76 26.01
C GLU A 228 9.74 -18.24 25.91
N THR A 229 10.50 -17.60 25.03
CA THR A 229 10.52 -16.14 24.86
C THR A 229 9.20 -15.64 24.27
N ARG A 230 8.19 -15.48 25.13
CA ARG A 230 6.89 -14.90 24.80
C ARG A 230 7.03 -13.43 24.46
N LYS A 231 7.40 -13.14 23.20
CA LYS A 231 7.30 -11.82 22.57
C LYS A 231 5.84 -11.36 22.58
N LYS A 232 5.37 -10.77 23.69
CA LYS A 232 4.02 -10.21 23.83
C LYS A 232 3.93 -8.90 23.05
N LEU A 233 3.70 -9.05 21.75
CA LEU A 233 3.53 -7.97 20.78
C LEU A 233 2.16 -7.29 20.93
N GLU A 234 2.02 -6.37 21.89
CA GLU A 234 0.82 -5.55 21.98
C GLU A 234 0.68 -4.68 20.71
N GLY A 235 -0.46 -4.81 20.02
CA GLY A 235 -0.76 -4.05 18.79
C GLY A 235 -0.34 -4.70 17.47
N LYS A 236 0.47 -5.78 17.43
CA LYS A 236 0.92 -6.39 16.14
C LYS A 236 -0.24 -6.88 15.28
N ASP A 237 -1.30 -7.45 15.88
CA ASP A 237 -2.49 -7.90 15.16
C ASP A 237 -3.33 -6.73 14.59
N ASP A 238 -3.17 -5.50 15.09
CA ASP A 238 -3.76 -4.29 14.49
C ASP A 238 -2.84 -3.65 13.45
N ALA A 239 -1.53 -3.65 13.66
CA ALA A 239 -0.52 -3.11 12.74
C ALA A 239 -0.49 -3.78 11.35
N PHE A 240 -1.14 -4.94 11.18
CA PHE A 240 -1.31 -5.60 9.88
C PHE A 240 -2.76 -5.64 9.37
N LYS A 241 -3.68 -4.88 9.99
CA LYS A 241 -5.04 -4.77 9.48
C LYS A 241 -5.07 -3.84 8.28
N THR A 242 -5.45 -4.38 7.13
CA THR A 242 -5.72 -3.65 5.89
C THR A 242 -6.94 -2.72 5.95
N THR A 243 -7.55 -2.55 7.13
CA THR A 243 -8.87 -1.92 7.34
C THR A 243 -8.76 -0.74 8.31
N ILE A 244 -8.16 0.36 7.83
CA ILE A 244 -7.86 1.55 8.64
C ILE A 244 -8.74 2.76 8.29
N ILE A 245 -8.82 3.74 9.19
CA ILE A 245 -9.49 5.04 8.96
C ILE A 245 -8.70 6.21 9.59
N ALA A 246 -8.69 7.37 8.94
CA ALA A 246 -8.10 8.59 9.47
C ALA A 246 -8.86 9.87 9.03
N ASP A 247 -9.09 10.77 9.99
CA ASP A 247 -9.55 12.15 9.76
C ASP A 247 -8.37 12.98 9.24
N VAL A 248 -8.44 13.42 7.99
CA VAL A 248 -7.32 14.10 7.30
C VAL A 248 -7.49 15.61 7.18
N HIS A 249 -8.70 16.10 7.48
CA HIS A 249 -9.05 17.52 7.45
C HIS A 249 -10.30 17.76 8.30
N THR A 250 -10.27 18.78 9.17
CA THR A 250 -11.42 19.26 9.94
C THR A 250 -11.93 20.56 9.34
N GLU A 251 -13.22 20.62 8.99
CA GLU A 251 -13.91 21.80 8.51
C GLU A 251 -14.92 22.28 9.59
N THR A 252 -14.57 23.38 10.25
CA THR A 252 -15.25 23.86 11.45
C THR A 252 -16.57 24.57 11.17
N ASN A 253 -16.76 25.16 9.99
CA ASN A 253 -17.98 25.90 9.65
C ASN A 253 -19.17 24.94 9.49
N THR A 254 -18.94 23.80 8.81
CA THR A 254 -19.93 22.73 8.63
C THR A 254 -19.89 21.65 9.71
N LYS A 255 -18.98 21.78 10.70
CA LYS A 255 -18.74 20.82 11.80
C LYS A 255 -18.51 19.39 11.31
N LYS A 256 -17.68 19.24 10.28
CA LYS A 256 -17.37 17.95 9.65
C LYS A 256 -15.88 17.69 9.61
N VAL A 257 -15.51 16.42 9.55
CA VAL A 257 -14.18 15.96 9.14
C VAL A 257 -14.28 15.30 7.77
N LEU A 258 -13.17 15.23 7.04
CA LEU A 258 -13.01 14.30 5.94
C LEU A 258 -12.32 13.04 6.48
N GLU A 259 -13.05 11.94 6.54
CA GLU A 259 -12.52 10.61 6.84
C GLU A 259 -12.02 9.98 5.53
N VAL A 260 -10.81 9.41 5.55
CA VAL A 260 -10.29 8.57 4.47
C VAL A 260 -9.72 7.28 5.03
N GLY A 261 -9.81 6.18 4.28
CA GLY A 261 -9.38 4.89 4.79
C GLY A 261 -9.45 3.75 3.79
N THR A 262 -8.99 2.60 4.23
CA THR A 262 -9.02 1.36 3.45
C THR A 262 -10.04 0.40 4.04
N GLY A 263 -10.73 -0.34 3.17
CA GLY A 263 -11.70 -1.35 3.56
C GLY A 263 -11.17 -2.77 3.38
N LYS A 264 -12.05 -3.66 2.90
CA LYS A 264 -11.69 -5.05 2.63
C LYS A 264 -10.75 -5.14 1.41
N ILE A 265 -10.05 -6.27 1.34
CA ILE A 265 -9.27 -6.63 0.17
C ILE A 265 -10.21 -7.29 -0.85
N ASP A 266 -10.29 -6.68 -2.02
CA ASP A 266 -10.94 -7.22 -3.21
C ASP A 266 -9.89 -7.97 -4.07
N TRP A 267 -10.35 -8.69 -5.10
CA TRP A 267 -9.49 -9.47 -5.99
C TRP A 267 -9.52 -8.92 -7.41
N VAL A 268 -8.35 -8.67 -7.99
CA VAL A 268 -8.19 -8.42 -9.43
C VAL A 268 -7.74 -9.69 -10.14
N LEU A 269 -8.36 -9.98 -11.28
CA LEU A 269 -8.00 -11.08 -12.16
C LEU A 269 -7.50 -10.50 -13.49
N VAL A 270 -6.28 -10.85 -13.88
CA VAL A 270 -5.63 -10.33 -15.09
C VAL A 270 -5.33 -11.49 -16.04
N ALA A 271 -6.07 -11.54 -17.14
CA ALA A 271 -5.74 -12.41 -18.27
C ALA A 271 -4.49 -11.84 -18.98
N HIS A 272 -3.37 -12.57 -18.91
CA HIS A 272 -2.10 -12.19 -19.53
C HIS A 272 -1.60 -13.31 -20.46
N LYS A 273 -0.94 -12.93 -21.55
CA LYS A 273 -0.44 -13.91 -22.53
C LYS A 273 1.01 -14.28 -22.20
N SER A 274 1.20 -15.55 -21.86
CA SER A 274 2.52 -16.19 -21.76
C SER A 274 3.20 -16.26 -23.13
N LYS A 275 4.53 -16.32 -23.10
CA LYS A 275 5.42 -16.26 -24.27
C LYS A 275 5.33 -17.48 -25.18
N ASP A 276 4.96 -18.61 -24.62
CA ASP A 276 4.63 -19.85 -25.33
C ASP A 276 3.22 -19.82 -25.98
N GLY A 277 2.53 -18.68 -25.91
CA GLY A 277 1.22 -18.46 -26.50
C GLY A 277 0.05 -18.75 -25.58
N ARG A 278 0.26 -19.42 -24.43
CA ARG A 278 -0.80 -19.71 -23.45
C ARG A 278 -1.36 -18.42 -22.84
N VAL A 279 -2.62 -18.43 -22.46
CA VAL A 279 -3.22 -17.36 -21.64
C VAL A 279 -3.25 -17.83 -20.20
N GLY A 280 -2.54 -17.11 -19.33
CA GLY A 280 -2.61 -17.28 -17.87
C GLY A 280 -3.61 -16.29 -17.27
N ILE A 281 -4.04 -16.57 -16.04
CA ILE A 281 -4.77 -15.62 -15.21
C ILE A 281 -3.93 -15.38 -13.96
N ALA A 282 -3.39 -14.18 -13.81
CA ALA A 282 -2.82 -13.72 -12.56
C ALA A 282 -3.97 -13.25 -11.64
N VAL A 283 -3.93 -13.62 -10.37
CA VAL A 283 -4.91 -13.20 -9.36
C VAL A 283 -4.16 -12.47 -8.25
N GLY A 284 -4.59 -11.26 -7.91
CA GLY A 284 -3.92 -10.41 -6.93
C GLY A 284 -4.89 -9.67 -6.00
N PRO A 285 -4.49 -9.40 -4.75
CA PRO A 285 -5.27 -8.57 -3.83
C PRO A 285 -5.21 -7.09 -4.24
N VAL A 286 -6.32 -6.36 -4.07
CA VAL A 286 -6.41 -4.91 -4.22
C VAL A 286 -7.14 -4.31 -3.03
N PHE A 287 -6.69 -3.17 -2.52
CA PHE A 287 -7.39 -2.45 -1.45
C PHE A 287 -8.67 -1.79 -1.99
N SER A 288 -9.74 -1.76 -1.19
CA SER A 288 -10.84 -0.82 -1.39
C SER A 288 -10.54 0.51 -0.66
N TYR A 289 -10.76 1.65 -1.33
CA TYR A 289 -10.55 3.00 -0.77
C TYR A 289 -11.89 3.69 -0.48
N TYR A 290 -11.97 4.41 0.64
CA TYR A 290 -13.13 5.16 1.07
C TYR A 290 -12.73 6.58 1.46
N GLU A 291 -13.58 7.55 1.11
CA GLU A 291 -13.38 8.98 1.33
C GLU A 291 -14.75 9.64 1.47
N PHE A 292 -15.06 10.20 2.65
CA PHE A 292 -16.39 10.76 2.92
C PHE A 292 -16.39 11.82 4.03
N PRO A 293 -17.31 12.80 3.98
CA PRO A 293 -17.55 13.71 5.10
C PRO A 293 -18.21 12.96 6.27
N TRP A 294 -17.76 13.23 7.49
CA TRP A 294 -18.29 12.63 8.73
C TRP A 294 -18.49 13.70 9.82
N PRO A 295 -19.39 13.52 10.81
CA PRO A 295 -19.56 14.48 11.90
C PRO A 295 -18.31 14.65 12.76
N MET A 296 -17.93 15.90 13.05
CA MET A 296 -16.71 16.23 13.81
C MET A 296 -16.76 15.75 15.27
N ASP A 297 -17.95 15.53 15.82
CA ASP A 297 -18.23 15.03 17.16
C ASP A 297 -18.25 13.49 17.26
N ASP A 298 -18.36 12.76 16.15
CA ASP A 298 -18.35 11.28 16.10
C ASP A 298 -17.18 10.69 15.28
N ARG A 299 -16.04 11.40 15.20
CA ARG A 299 -14.79 10.95 14.54
C ARG A 299 -14.59 9.44 14.61
N LEU A 300 -14.28 8.83 13.47
CA LEU A 300 -14.16 7.39 13.38
C LEU A 300 -12.89 6.91 14.08
N THR A 301 -13.03 5.84 14.85
CA THR A 301 -11.90 5.00 15.21
C THR A 301 -11.84 3.81 14.28
N ASP A 302 -10.65 3.25 14.18
CA ASP A 302 -10.33 2.00 13.51
C ASP A 302 -11.31 0.85 13.84
N GLU A 303 -11.77 0.78 15.10
CA GLU A 303 -12.79 -0.16 15.55
C GLU A 303 -14.21 0.18 15.05
N LYS A 304 -14.64 1.45 15.12
CA LYS A 304 -15.93 1.89 14.56
C LYS A 304 -15.99 1.58 13.06
N TRP A 305 -14.90 1.88 12.34
CA TRP A 305 -14.78 1.67 10.91
C TRP A 305 -14.89 0.20 10.51
N ARG A 306 -14.08 -0.68 11.13
CA ARG A 306 -14.18 -2.13 10.94
C ARG A 306 -15.59 -2.65 11.18
N ASN A 307 -16.24 -2.22 12.27
CA ASN A 307 -17.62 -2.60 12.58
C ASN A 307 -18.64 -2.13 11.53
N LYS A 308 -18.41 -0.99 10.86
CA LYS A 308 -19.26 -0.45 9.79
C LYS A 308 -19.13 -1.27 8.50
N ILE A 309 -17.92 -1.43 7.96
CA ILE A 309 -17.68 -2.18 6.71
C ILE A 309 -17.97 -3.69 6.83
N ILE A 310 -17.96 -4.25 8.04
CA ILE A 310 -18.41 -5.63 8.29
C ILE A 310 -19.94 -5.72 8.23
N LYS A 311 -20.68 -4.77 8.79
CA LYS A 311 -22.15 -4.76 8.80
C LYS A 311 -22.75 -4.47 7.41
N GLU A 312 -22.12 -3.60 6.62
CA GLU A 312 -22.60 -3.25 5.29
C GLU A 312 -22.58 -4.43 4.31
N GLN A 313 -21.57 -5.31 4.39
CA GLN A 313 -21.50 -6.49 3.52
C GLN A 313 -22.65 -7.49 3.76
N LYS A 314 -23.17 -7.63 4.99
CA LYS A 314 -24.31 -8.54 5.23
C LYS A 314 -25.51 -8.15 4.36
N LYS A 315 -25.82 -6.86 4.29
CA LYS A 315 -26.91 -6.33 3.43
C LYS A 315 -26.71 -6.51 1.93
N PHE A 316 -25.52 -6.90 1.47
CA PHE A 316 -25.25 -7.21 0.06
C PHE A 316 -25.18 -8.73 -0.23
N ASN A 317 -25.01 -9.56 0.80
CA ASN A 317 -25.04 -11.02 0.66
C ASN A 317 -26.46 -11.61 0.87
N ASP A 318 -27.42 -10.80 1.29
CA ASP A 318 -28.83 -11.17 1.50
C ASP A 318 -29.70 -10.92 0.22
N PHE A 319 -29.09 -10.91 -0.97
CA PHE A 319 -29.73 -10.69 -2.30
C PHE A 319 -29.26 -11.71 -3.34
#